data_AF-M7AFD0-F1
#
_entry.id   AF-M7AFD0-F1
#
_cell.length_a   1.000
_cell.length_b   1.000
_cell.length_c   1.000
_cell.angle_alpha   90.00
_cell.angle_beta   90.00
_cell.angle_gamma   90.00
#
_symmetry.space_group_name_H-M   'P 1'
#
loop_
_entity.id
_entity.type
_entity.pdbx_description
1 polymer ?
#
loop_
_entity_poly.entity_id
_entity_poly.type
_entity_poly.pdbx_seq_one_letter_code
_entity_poly.pdbx_strand_id
1 'polypeptide(L)'
;MKEKILDEINKERDRQDSIWGEQNHRPLEWIPILGEEVGEVNKAALEAYFGYKGIRDYSEYRKELIQVAATAIAMIESYDRNEPADIK
;
A
#
# COMPACT_ATOMS: atom_id res chain seq x y z
N MET A 1 -7.06 18.94 1.41
CA MET A 1 -7.04 17.73 2.28
C MET A 1 -6.85 16.46 1.45
N LYS A 2 -7.76 16.14 0.52
CA LYS A 2 -7.60 15.00 -0.41
C LYS A 2 -6.30 15.07 -1.23
N GLU A 3 -5.97 16.24 -1.76
CA GLU A 3 -4.72 16.45 -2.52
C GLU A 3 -3.47 16.10 -1.71
N LYS A 4 -3.43 16.49 -0.43
CA LYS A 4 -2.33 16.14 0.47
C LYS A 4 -2.22 14.63 0.67
N ILE A 5 -3.34 13.92 0.77
CA ILE A 5 -3.35 12.46 0.90
C ILE A 5 -2.80 11.81 -0.38
N LEU A 6 -3.21 12.30 -1.55
CA LEU A 6 -2.69 11.79 -2.83
C LEU A 6 -1.18 12.05 -2.98
N ASP A 7 -0.70 13.22 -2.55
CA ASP A 7 0.74 13.53 -2.52
C ASP A 7 1.51 12.59 -1.59
N GLU A 8 0.97 12.26 -0.42
CA GLU A 8 1.58 11.27 0.48
C GLU A 8 1.59 9.86 -0.10
N ILE A 9 0.52 9.45 -0.80
CA ILE A 9 0.46 8.16 -1.50
C ILE A 9 1.52 8.10 -2.61
N ASN A 10 1.68 9.16 -3.40
CA ASN A 10 2.70 9.22 -4.44
C ASN A 10 4.12 9.13 -3.84
N LYS A 11 4.38 9.84 -2.76
CA LYS A 11 5.68 9.76 -2.05
C LYS A 11 5.97 8.37 -1.50
N GLU A 12 4.96 7.69 -0.98
CA GLU A 12 5.11 6.32 -0.52
C GLU A 12 5.35 5.36 -1.69
N ARG A 13 4.65 5.57 -2.81
CA ARG A 13 4.87 4.80 -4.04
C ARG A 13 6.29 4.96 -4.56
N ASP A 14 6.80 6.18 -4.63
CA ASP A 14 8.20 6.50 -4.99
C ASP A 14 9.19 5.81 -4.03
N ARG A 15 8.89 5.81 -2.72
CA ARG A 15 9.71 5.13 -1.71
C ARG A 15 9.76 3.63 -1.96
N GLN A 16 8.62 2.98 -2.18
CA GLN A 16 8.56 1.54 -2.47
C GLN A 16 9.35 1.20 -3.74
N ASP A 17 9.25 2.01 -4.79
CA ASP A 17 10.05 1.85 -6.01
C ASP A 17 11.54 2.03 -5.78
N SER A 18 11.94 2.97 -4.93
CA SER A 18 13.36 3.16 -4.60
C SER A 18 13.97 1.95 -3.87
N ILE A 19 13.15 1.19 -3.13
CA ILE A 19 13.59 0.04 -2.34
C ILE A 19 13.56 -1.24 -3.18
N TRP A 20 12.48 -1.47 -3.91
CA TRP A 20 12.22 -2.74 -4.58
C TRP A 20 12.44 -2.69 -6.09
N GLY A 21 12.47 -1.49 -6.69
CA GLY A 21 12.43 -1.31 -8.13
C GLY A 21 11.07 -1.69 -8.75
N GLU A 22 10.98 -1.60 -10.07
CA GLU A 22 9.77 -1.97 -10.82
C GLU A 22 9.43 -3.45 -10.60
N GLN A 23 8.19 -3.72 -10.15
CA GLN A 23 7.66 -5.07 -9.96
C GLN A 23 6.61 -5.42 -11.01
N ASN A 24 6.79 -6.55 -11.69
CA ASN A 24 5.92 -7.06 -12.76
C ASN A 24 5.35 -8.44 -12.45
N HIS A 25 4.90 -8.64 -11.20
CA HIS A 25 4.33 -9.91 -10.75
C HIS A 25 2.97 -10.20 -11.40
N ARG A 26 2.58 -11.47 -11.42
CA ARG A 26 1.25 -11.89 -11.85
C ARG A 26 0.19 -11.48 -10.82
N PRO A 27 -1.09 -11.33 -11.21
CA PRO A 27 -2.14 -10.95 -10.26
C PRO A 27 -2.20 -11.82 -9.01
N LEU A 28 -1.99 -13.13 -9.12
CA LEU A 28 -2.00 -14.05 -7.98
C LEU A 28 -0.88 -13.79 -6.97
N GLU A 29 0.28 -13.32 -7.43
CA GLU A 29 1.43 -12.98 -6.58
C GLU A 29 1.24 -11.63 -5.88
N TRP A 30 0.49 -10.71 -6.49
CA TRP A 30 0.13 -9.43 -5.87
C TRP A 30 -0.89 -9.54 -4.73
N ILE A 31 -1.75 -10.56 -4.74
CA ILE A 31 -2.75 -10.78 -3.67
C ILE A 31 -2.11 -10.85 -2.27
N PRO A 32 -1.09 -11.70 -2.01
CA PRO A 32 -0.45 -11.72 -0.70
C PRO A 32 0.31 -10.43 -0.39
N ILE A 33 0.88 -9.73 -1.38
CA ILE A 33 1.59 -8.46 -1.17
C ILE A 33 0.61 -7.38 -0.67
N LEU A 34 -0.50 -7.20 -1.36
CA LEU A 34 -1.56 -6.29 -0.91
C LEU A 34 -2.17 -6.73 0.43
N GLY A 35 -2.31 -8.04 0.62
CA GLY A 35 -2.83 -8.64 1.85
C GLY A 35 -1.96 -8.35 3.07
N GLU A 36 -0.64 -8.33 2.92
CA GLU A 36 0.30 -7.99 3.99
C GLU A 36 0.08 -6.55 4.49
N GLU A 37 -0.02 -5.58 3.57
CA GLU A 37 -0.27 -4.18 3.91
C GLU A 37 -1.61 -3.98 4.63
N VAL A 38 -2.67 -4.70 4.18
CA VAL A 38 -3.96 -4.71 4.88
C VAL A 38 -3.83 -5.35 6.27
N GLY A 39 -2.99 -6.37 6.42
CA GLY A 39 -2.63 -6.99 7.69
C GLY A 39 -2.01 -5.99 8.67
N GLU A 40 -1.07 -5.17 8.21
CA GLU A 40 -0.44 -4.13 9.03
C GLU A 40 -1.43 -3.01 9.41
N VAL A 41 -2.37 -2.63 8.54
CA VAL A 41 -3.49 -1.75 8.91
C VAL A 41 -4.31 -2.35 10.06
N ASN A 42 -4.69 -3.63 9.96
CA ASN A 42 -5.46 -4.31 11.00
C ASN A 42 -4.70 -4.37 12.32
N LYS A 43 -3.40 -4.69 12.27
CA LYS A 43 -2.52 -4.74 13.43
C LYS A 43 -2.41 -3.38 14.10
N ALA A 44 -2.11 -2.32 13.35
CA ALA A 44 -1.98 -0.97 13.89
C ALA A 44 -3.28 -0.47 14.54
N ALA A 45 -4.44 -0.78 13.95
CA ALA A 45 -5.74 -0.46 14.55
C ALA A 45 -5.96 -1.18 15.91
N LEU A 46 -5.65 -2.48 15.97
CA LEU A 46 -5.77 -3.28 17.18
C LEU A 46 -4.79 -2.81 18.26
N GLU A 47 -3.54 -2.54 17.89
CA GLU A 47 -2.51 -2.07 18.83
C GLU A 47 -2.92 -0.73 19.47
N ALA A 48 -3.41 0.22 18.68
CA ALA A 48 -3.91 1.51 19.18
C ALA A 48 -5.15 1.35 20.07
N TYR A 49 -6.11 0.51 19.67
CA TYR A 49 -7.35 0.27 20.43
C TYR A 49 -7.08 -0.38 21.79
N PHE A 50 -6.25 -1.42 21.82
CA PHE A 50 -5.95 -2.18 23.05
C PHE A 50 -4.83 -1.56 23.90
N GLY A 51 -4.19 -0.48 23.45
CA GLY A 51 -3.09 0.10 24.20
C GLY A 51 -1.82 -0.76 24.16
N TYR A 52 -1.64 -1.60 23.14
CA TYR A 52 -0.56 -2.59 23.08
C TYR A 52 0.79 -1.88 23.10
N LYS A 53 1.70 -2.32 23.99
CA LYS A 53 3.01 -1.67 24.24
C LYS A 53 2.91 -0.15 24.54
N GLY A 54 1.76 0.32 25.01
CA GLY A 54 1.53 1.73 25.33
C GLY A 54 1.16 2.62 24.12
N ILE A 55 0.99 2.04 22.93
CA ILE A 55 0.50 2.76 21.73
C ILE A 55 -0.98 3.08 21.91
N ARG A 56 -1.39 4.34 21.77
CA ARG A 56 -2.80 4.77 22.00
C ARG A 56 -3.34 5.73 20.94
N ASP A 57 -2.60 5.93 19.87
CA ASP A 57 -3.00 6.78 18.76
C ASP A 57 -2.94 6.01 17.44
N TYR A 58 -3.65 6.51 16.43
CA TYR A 58 -3.82 5.85 15.14
C TYR A 58 -2.85 6.39 14.07
N SER A 59 -1.68 6.92 14.46
CA SER A 59 -0.68 7.41 13.51
C SER A 59 -0.17 6.30 12.59
N GLU A 60 0.24 5.16 13.15
CA GLU A 60 0.65 3.99 12.35
C GLU A 60 -0.51 3.48 11.49
N TYR A 61 -1.74 3.40 12.02
CA TYR A 61 -2.90 3.02 11.23
C TYR A 61 -3.08 3.91 9.98
N ARG A 62 -2.93 5.23 10.14
CA ARG A 62 -2.99 6.17 9.01
C ARG A 62 -1.83 5.95 8.03
N LYS A 63 -0.62 5.68 8.54
CA LYS A 63 0.57 5.40 7.72
C LYS A 63 0.39 4.11 6.90
N GLU A 64 -0.09 3.04 7.51
CA GLU A 64 -0.34 1.76 6.84
C GLU A 64 -1.46 1.88 5.77
N LEU A 65 -2.48 2.72 5.99
CA LEU A 65 -3.48 3.01 4.94
C LEU A 65 -2.86 3.68 3.69
N ILE A 66 -1.86 4.54 3.87
CA ILE A 66 -1.12 5.14 2.74
C ILE A 66 -0.31 4.07 2.00
N GLN A 67 0.31 3.15 2.73
CA GLN A 67 1.05 2.02 2.14
C GLN A 67 0.14 1.09 1.35
N VAL A 68 -1.05 0.71 1.89
CA VAL A 68 -2.06 -0.05 1.14
C VAL A 68 -2.44 0.63 -0.17
N ALA A 69 -2.67 1.95 -0.15
CA ALA A 69 -3.04 2.69 -1.36
C ALA A 69 -1.89 2.73 -2.38
N ALA A 70 -0.64 2.94 -1.94
CA ALA A 70 0.53 2.90 -2.80
C ALA A 70 0.74 1.50 -3.41
N THR A 71 0.57 0.44 -2.63
CA THR A 71 0.68 -0.95 -3.10
C THR A 71 -0.42 -1.30 -4.10
N ALA A 72 -1.65 -0.80 -3.90
CA ALA A 72 -2.73 -0.97 -4.88
C ALA A 72 -2.42 -0.28 -6.21
N ILE A 73 -1.81 0.92 -6.16
CA ILE A 73 -1.33 1.61 -7.37
C ILE A 73 -0.24 0.77 -8.04
N ALA A 74 0.77 0.30 -7.29
CA ALA A 74 1.83 -0.55 -7.84
C ALA A 74 1.28 -1.80 -8.55
N MET A 75 0.27 -2.44 -7.95
CA MET A 75 -0.41 -3.60 -8.53
C MET A 75 -1.15 -3.26 -9.84
N ILE A 76 -1.80 -2.10 -9.92
CA ILE A 76 -2.45 -1.62 -11.15
C ILE A 76 -1.40 -1.30 -12.22
N GLU A 77 -0.35 -0.57 -11.88
CA GLU A 77 0.75 -0.27 -12.80
C GLU A 77 1.38 -1.55 -13.37
N SER A 78 1.56 -2.57 -12.51
CA SER A 78 2.03 -3.90 -12.88
C SER A 78 1.08 -4.60 -13.84
N TYR A 79 -0.23 -4.52 -13.59
CA TYR A 79 -1.26 -5.06 -14.47
C TYR A 79 -1.25 -4.37 -15.84
N ASP A 80 -1.27 -3.04 -15.86
CA ASP A 80 -1.32 -2.23 -17.08
C ASP A 80 -0.06 -2.42 -17.95
N ARG A 81 1.12 -2.61 -17.34
CA ARG A 81 2.35 -2.95 -18.08
C ARG A 81 2.32 -4.37 -18.67
N ASN A 82 1.64 -5.29 -18.00
CA ASN A 82 1.58 -6.71 -18.37
C ASN A 82 0.42 -7.05 -19.32
N GLU A 83 -0.61 -6.20 -19.43
CA GLU A 83 -1.61 -6.34 -20.50
C GLU A 83 -0.99 -5.97 -21.85
N PRO A 84 -1.13 -6.82 -22.90
CA PRO A 84 -0.80 -6.40 -24.24
C PRO A 84 -1.71 -5.23 -24.63
N ALA A 85 -1.10 -4.10 -25.01
CA ALA A 85 -1.81 -3.00 -25.65
C ALA A 85 -2.67 -3.58 -26.80
N ASP A 86 -3.95 -3.20 -26.85
CA ASP A 86 -4.95 -3.54 -27.87
C ASP A 86 -5.91 -4.70 -27.55
N ILE A 87 -6.86 -4.46 -26.63
CA ILE A 87 -8.28 -4.76 -26.88
C ILE A 87 -9.12 -3.57 -26.38
N LYS A 88 -9.30 -2.56 -27.25
CA LYS A 88 -10.41 -1.59 -27.21
C LYS A 88 -11.06 -1.54 -28.57
#